data_AF-A0A2V7V929-F1
#
_entry.id   AF-A0A2V7V929-F1
#
_cell.length_a   1.000
_cell.length_b   1.000
_cell.length_c   1.000
_cell.angle_alpha   90.00
_cell.angle_beta   90.00
_cell.angle_gamma   90.00
#
_symmetry.space_group_name_H-M   'P 1'
#
loop_
_entity.id
_entity.type
_entity.pdbx_description
1 polymer ?
#
loop_
_entity_poly.entity_id
_entity_poly.type
_entity_poly.pdbx_seq_one_letter_code
_entity_poly.pdbx_strand_id
1 'polypeptide(L)' 'MANRGRATFAKRQKEIARQERAREKAQKRVERKETKPKLDRAAAEVDPDIAGIVPGPQPLPYDLPEEEQEKQEEPK' A
#
# COMPACT_ATOMS: atom_id res chain seq x y z
N MET A 1 -34.61 30.21 27.78
CA MET A 1 -34.10 30.44 26.41
C MET A 1 -33.04 29.39 26.10
N ALA A 2 -33.26 28.58 25.05
CA ALA A 2 -32.66 27.26 24.87
C ALA A 2 -31.18 27.25 24.46
N ASN A 3 -30.44 26.23 24.95
CA ASN A 3 -29.01 25.90 24.80
C ASN A 3 -28.48 25.69 23.36
N ARG A 4 -29.03 26.37 22.35
CA ARG A 4 -28.73 26.18 20.92
C ARG A 4 -27.35 26.71 20.48
N GLY A 5 -26.71 27.58 21.27
CA GLY A 5 -25.41 28.19 20.91
C GLY A 5 -24.20 27.26 21.03
N ARG A 6 -24.22 26.27 21.95
CA ARG A 6 -23.09 25.33 22.12
C ARG A 6 -23.01 24.31 20.98
N ALA A 7 -24.16 23.84 20.51
CA ALA A 7 -24.25 22.88 19.41
C ALA A 7 -23.76 23.46 18.07
N THR A 8 -24.03 24.73 17.79
CA THR A 8 -23.57 25.41 16.56
C THR A 8 -22.07 25.69 16.60
N PHE A 9 -21.53 26.07 17.76
CA PHE A 9 -20.09 26.27 17.96
C PHE A 9 -19.30 24.97 17.79
N ALA A 10 -19.75 23.88 18.41
CA ALA A 10 -19.12 22.57 18.26
C ALA A 10 -19.14 22.07 16.80
N LYS A 11 -20.24 22.31 16.06
CA LYS A 11 -20.31 22.00 14.62
C LYS A 11 -19.30 22.79 13.81
N ARG A 12 -19.14 24.09 14.09
CA ARG A 12 -18.15 24.96 13.44
C ARG A 12 -16.72 24.48 13.70
N GLN A 13 -16.38 24.16 14.95
CA GLN A 13 -15.05 23.64 15.28
C GLN A 13 -14.74 22.31 14.57
N LYS A 14 -15.73 21.39 14.51
CA LYS A 14 -15.57 20.12 13.79
C LYS A 14 -15.35 20.32 12.29
N GLU A 15 -15.99 21.33 11.72
CA GLU A 15 -15.88 21.68 10.30
C GLU A 15 -14.51 22.30 9.98
N ILE A 16 -14.04 23.24 10.81
CA ILE A 16 -12.68 23.80 10.75
C ILE A 16 -11.63 22.67 10.84
N ALA A 17 -11.73 21.80 11.85
CA ALA A 17 -10.79 20.69 12.03
C ALA A 17 -10.77 19.71 10.83
N ARG A 18 -11.92 19.53 10.16
CA ARG A 18 -11.99 18.71 8.94
C ARG A 18 -11.29 19.40 7.78
N GLN A 19 -11.48 20.71 7.61
CA GLN A 19 -10.80 21.49 6.58
C GLN A 19 -9.28 21.53 6.80
N GLU A 20 -8.83 21.76 8.03
CA GLU A 20 -7.40 21.79 8.41
C GLU A 20 -6.73 20.45 8.08
N ARG A 21 -7.31 19.32 8.52
CA ARG A 21 -6.78 17.99 8.18
C ARG A 21 -6.74 17.72 6.68
N ALA A 22 -7.70 18.24 5.92
CA ALA A 22 -7.70 18.08 4.47
C ALA A 22 -6.57 18.90 3.82
N ARG A 23 -6.34 20.14 4.30
CA ARG A 23 -5.23 21.00 3.84
C ARG A 23 -3.87 20.40 4.19
N GLU A 24 -3.68 19.92 5.42
CA GLU A 24 -2.45 19.23 5.85
C GLU A 24 -2.16 17.99 5.00
N LYS A 25 -3.19 17.16 4.74
CA LYS A 25 -3.03 15.99 3.87
C LYS A 25 -2.67 16.37 2.44
N ALA A 26 -3.22 17.46 1.92
CA ALA A 26 -2.89 17.97 0.60
C ALA A 26 -1.44 18.47 0.55
N GLN A 27 -1.00 19.25 1.53
CA GLN A 27 0.38 19.71 1.68
C GLN A 27 1.35 18.53 1.74
N LYS A 28 1.10 17.56 2.64
CA LYS A 28 1.92 16.35 2.76
C LYS A 28 1.99 15.51 1.48
N ARG A 29 0.95 15.52 0.65
CA ARG A 29 0.95 14.86 -0.67
C ARG A 29 1.83 15.59 -1.66
N VAL A 30 1.84 16.92 -1.65
CA VAL A 30 2.71 17.74 -2.51
C VAL A 30 4.16 17.57 -2.07
N GLU A 31 4.45 17.71 -0.78
CA GLU A 31 5.79 17.47 -0.22
C GLU A 31 6.32 16.08 -0.58
N ARG A 32 5.50 15.02 -0.45
CA ARG A 32 5.89 13.67 -0.87
C ARG A 32 6.17 13.57 -2.36
N LYS A 33 5.42 14.28 -3.21
CA LYS A 33 5.66 14.26 -4.67
C LYS A 33 6.96 14.95 -5.03
N GLU A 34 7.33 16.02 -4.31
CA GLU A 34 8.55 16.79 -4.54
C GLU A 34 9.78 16.09 -3.97
N THR A 35 9.70 15.58 -2.74
CA THR A 35 10.82 14.93 -2.04
C THR A 35 11.08 13.50 -2.51
N LYS A 36 10.06 12.78 -2.99
CA LYS A 36 10.24 11.39 -3.40
C LYS A 36 11.07 11.36 -4.69
N PRO A 37 12.27 10.75 -4.67
CA PRO A 37 13.07 10.64 -5.88
C PRO A 37 12.28 9.86 -6.92
N LYS A 38 12.22 10.41 -8.15
CA LYS A 38 11.67 9.71 -9.31
C LYS A 38 12.70 8.65 -9.70
N LEU A 39 12.57 7.46 -9.11
CA LEU A 39 13.35 6.29 -9.51
C LEU A 39 12.81 5.83 -10.86
N ASP A 40 13.61 5.98 -11.91
CA ASP A 40 13.34 5.34 -13.17
C ASP A 40 13.64 3.84 -13.02
N ARG A 41 12.56 3.05 -12.90
CA ARG A 41 12.67 1.60 -12.72
C ARG A 41 13.28 0.92 -13.94
N ALA A 42 13.25 1.56 -15.12
CA ALA A 42 13.84 1.00 -16.33
C ALA A 42 15.37 1.18 -16.39
N ALA A 43 15.91 2.17 -15.68
CA ALA A 43 17.35 2.45 -15.60
C ALA A 43 18.02 1.84 -14.37
N ALA A 44 17.26 1.19 -13.48
CA ALA A 44 17.81 0.49 -12.33
C ALA A 44 18.51 -0.79 -12.78
N GLU A 45 19.73 -1.01 -12.30
CA GLU A 45 20.46 -2.27 -12.48
C GLU A 45 19.60 -3.41 -11.91
N VAL A 46 19.31 -4.39 -12.75
CA VAL A 46 18.48 -5.55 -12.36
C VAL A 46 19.27 -6.38 -11.38
N ASP A 47 18.67 -6.68 -10.23
CA ASP A 47 19.29 -7.51 -9.18
C ASP A 47 19.75 -8.86 -9.78
N PRO A 48 21.00 -9.30 -9.56
CA PRO A 48 21.49 -10.58 -10.04
C PRO A 48 20.58 -11.76 -9.66
N ASP A 49 19.90 -11.70 -8.52
CA ASP A 49 19.00 -12.76 -8.07
C ASP A 49 17.67 -12.81 -8.85
N ILE A 50 17.24 -11.67 -9.41
CA ILE A 50 15.95 -11.54 -10.12
C ILE A 50 16.12 -11.52 -11.64
N ALA A 51 17.34 -11.27 -12.12
CA ALA A 51 17.68 -11.23 -13.54
C ALA A 51 17.35 -12.57 -14.22
N GLY A 52 16.57 -12.53 -15.30
CA GLY A 52 16.22 -13.72 -16.09
C GLY A 52 15.01 -14.52 -15.59
N ILE A 53 14.41 -14.16 -14.46
CA ILE A 53 13.15 -14.76 -14.02
C ILE A 53 12.00 -14.18 -14.84
N VAL A 54 11.28 -15.03 -15.57
CA VAL A 54 10.05 -14.65 -16.27
C VAL A 54 8.90 -14.77 -15.28
N PRO A 55 8.24 -13.67 -14.88
CA PRO A 55 7.09 -13.74 -13.97
C PRO A 55 5.94 -14.48 -14.68
N GLY A 56 5.67 -15.69 -14.22
CA GLY A 56 4.55 -16.52 -14.67
C GLY A 56 3.40 -16.55 -13.66
N PRO A 57 2.23 -17.08 -14.05
CA PRO A 57 1.21 -17.43 -13.08
C PRO A 57 1.79 -18.43 -12.07
N GLN A 58 1.58 -18.17 -10.78
CA GLN A 58 1.90 -19.17 -9.76
C GLN A 58 0.99 -20.39 -9.96
N PRO A 59 1.51 -21.62 -9.79
CA PRO A 59 0.71 -22.82 -9.92
C PRO A 59 -0.45 -22.81 -8.91
N LEU A 60 -1.59 -23.36 -9.30
CA LEU A 60 -2.70 -23.54 -8.35
C LEU A 60 -2.31 -24.60 -7.33
N PRO A 61 -2.83 -24.54 -6.09
CA PRO A 61 -2.52 -25.52 -5.05
C PRO A 61 -2.80 -27.00 -5.44
N TYR A 62 -3.66 -27.22 -6.44
CA TYR A 62 -4.05 -28.54 -6.93
C TYR A 62 -3.30 -28.99 -8.19
N ASP A 63 -2.51 -28.10 -8.81
CA ASP A 63 -1.72 -28.39 -10.03
C ASP A 63 -0.27 -28.77 -9.69
N LEU A 64 0.06 -28.94 -8.41
CA LEU A 64 1.36 -29.44 -7.99
C LEU A 64 1.53 -30.88 -8.53
N PRO A 65 2.58 -31.17 -9.32
CA PRO A 65 2.79 -32.51 -9.85
C PRO A 65 2.95 -33.50 -8.70
N GLU A 66 2.28 -34.66 -8.80
CA GLU A 66 2.27 -35.71 -7.79
C GLU A 66 3.69 -36.22 -7.41
N GLU A 67 4.70 -35.94 -8.24
CA GLU A 67 6.11 -36.30 -8.01
C GLU A 67 6.75 -35.65 -6.77
N GLU A 68 6.21 -34.54 -6.25
CA GLU A 68 6.66 -33.98 -4.96
C GLU A 68 5.96 -34.60 -3.74
N GLN A 69 4.80 -35.24 -3.95
CA GLN A 69 4.06 -35.93 -2.88
C GLN A 69 4.75 -37.24 -2.51
N GLU A 70 5.31 -37.97 -3.48
CA GLU A 70 6.11 -39.18 -3.23
C GLU A 70 7.40 -38.89 -2.44
N LYS A 71 8.07 -37.74 -2.66
CA LYS A 71 9.27 -37.37 -1.89
C LYS A 71 9.00 -37.03 -0.43
N GLN A 72 7.76 -36.65 -0.09
CA GLN A 72 7.36 -36.37 1.29
C GLN A 72 6.82 -37.60 2.02
N GLU A 73 6.43 -38.65 1.27
CA GLU A 73 5.91 -39.90 1.82
C GLU A 73 6.93 -41.03 1.94
N GLU A 74 8.20 -40.88 1.53
CA GLU A 74 9.24 -41.85 1.87
C GLU A 74 9.57 -41.78 3.39
N PRO A 75 9.29 -42.84 4.19
CA PRO A 75 9.82 -42.91 5.53
C PRO A 75 11.29 -43.38 5.45
N LYS A 76 12.19 -42.41 5.63
CA LYS A 76 13.57 -42.53 6.15
C LYS A 76 14.64 -43.25 5.32
#